data_AF-A0A7V9AFN2-F1
#
_entry.id   AF-A0A7V9AFN2-F1
#
_cell.length_a   1.000
_cell.length_b   1.000
_cell.length_c   1.000
_cell.angle_alpha   90.00
_cell.angle_beta   90.00
_cell.angle_gamma   90.00
#
_symmetry.space_group_name_H-M   'P 1'
#
loop_
_entity.id
_entity.type
_entity.pdbx_description
1 polymer ?
#
loop_
_entity_poly.entity_id
_entity_poly.type
_entity_poly.pdbx_seq_one_letter_code
_entity_poly.pdbx_strand_id
1 'polypeptide(L)' 'VAPCGCEVIERRCTDIDCCAEALQFGVRTIPTVMVNGEIVFEGRINQAQAALLTSTPS' A
#
# COMPACT_ATOMS: atom_id res chain seq x y z
N VAL A 1 -0.26 -14.62 -8.39
CA VAL A 1 0.03 -13.41 -9.19
C VAL A 1 -1.31 -12.80 -9.60
N ALA A 2 -1.55 -11.54 -9.28
CA ALA A 2 -2.79 -10.86 -9.65
C ALA A 2 -2.88 -10.70 -11.19
N PRO A 3 -4.07 -10.43 -11.75
CA PRO A 3 -4.24 -10.24 -13.20
C PRO A 3 -3.32 -9.17 -13.82
N CYS A 4 -2.80 -8.24 -13.01
CA CYS A 4 -1.81 -7.25 -13.45
C CYS A 4 -0.37 -7.78 -13.60
N GLY A 5 -0.11 -9.07 -13.37
CA GLY A 5 1.25 -9.60 -13.32
C GLY A 5 1.99 -9.27 -12.02
N CYS A 6 1.33 -8.62 -11.07
CA CYS A 6 1.90 -8.21 -9.80
C CYS A 6 1.89 -9.35 -8.78
N GLU A 7 2.95 -9.44 -7.99
CA GLU A 7 2.94 -10.23 -6.76
C GLU A 7 2.16 -9.46 -5.69
N VAL A 8 1.14 -10.11 -5.13
CA VAL A 8 0.35 -9.55 -4.02
C VAL A 8 0.73 -10.35 -2.78
N ILE A 9 1.37 -9.68 -1.83
CA ILE A 9 1.73 -10.25 -0.52
C ILE A 9 0.73 -9.72 0.49
N GLU A 10 -0.23 -10.55 0.90
CA GLU A 10 -1.16 -10.23 1.99
C GLU A 10 -0.58 -10.75 3.32
N ARG A 11 -0.24 -9.84 4.23
CA ARG A 11 0.11 -10.19 5.62
C ARG A 11 -1.02 -9.74 6.52
N ARG A 12 -1.69 -10.70 7.17
CA ARG A 12 -2.69 -10.40 8.21
C ARG A 12 -1.99 -10.37 9.56
N CYS A 13 -2.13 -9.24 10.24
CA CYS A 13 -1.64 -9.07 11.59
C CYS A 13 -2.58 -9.79 12.56
N THR A 14 -2.15 -10.94 13.08
CA THR A 14 -2.87 -11.67 14.14
C THR A 14 -2.47 -11.21 15.54
N ASP A 15 -1.28 -10.59 15.67
CA ASP A 15 -0.70 -10.13 16.93
C ASP A 15 -0.27 -8.66 16.86
N ILE A 16 -0.12 -8.00 18.02
CA ILE A 16 0.20 -6.57 18.18
C ILE A 16 1.48 -6.13 17.42
N ASP A 17 2.43 -7.03 17.19
CA ASP A 17 3.75 -6.71 16.61
C ASP A 17 3.74 -6.42 15.11
N CYS A 18 2.66 -6.77 14.41
CA CYS A 18 2.59 -6.62 12.95
C CYS A 18 2.31 -5.17 12.50
N CYS A 19 2.11 -4.24 13.46
CA CYS A 19 2.17 -2.80 13.22
C CYS A 19 3.60 -2.24 13.10
N ALA A 20 4.63 -2.96 13.57
CA ALA A 20 5.99 -2.42 13.63
C ALA A 20 6.59 -2.15 12.25
N GLU A 21 6.35 -3.04 11.27
CA GLU A 21 6.84 -2.88 9.89
C GLU A 21 6.21 -1.63 9.23
N ALA A 22 4.89 -1.45 9.36
CA ALA A 22 4.20 -0.26 8.84
C ALA A 22 4.72 1.05 9.47
N LEU A 23 5.02 1.03 10.78
CA LEU A 23 5.60 2.18 11.48
C LEU A 23 7.01 2.53 10.97
N GLN A 24 7.83 1.54 10.58
CA GLN A 24 9.16 1.79 9.99
C GLN A 24 9.07 2.57 8.67
N PHE A 25 7.95 2.43 7.96
CA PHE A 25 7.65 3.16 6.74
C PHE A 25 6.90 4.49 6.98
N GLY A 26 6.76 4.92 8.23
CA GLY A 26 6.12 6.19 8.58
C GLY A 26 4.60 6.20 8.46
N VAL A 27 3.96 5.04 8.30
CA VAL A 27 2.49 4.93 8.22
C VAL A 27 1.88 5.31 9.58
N ARG A 28 1.03 6.34 9.57
CA ARG A 28 0.34 6.86 10.78
C ARG A 28 -1.16 6.61 10.76
N THR A 29 -1.72 6.34 9.59
CA THR A 29 -3.15 6.19 9.36
C THR A 29 -3.43 4.95 8.51
N ILE A 30 -4.59 4.31 8.70
CA ILE A 30 -4.98 3.11 7.95
C ILE A 30 -6.34 3.38 7.28
N PRO A 31 -6.51 3.06 5.98
CA PRO A 31 -5.49 2.51 5.06
C PRO A 31 -4.49 3.57 4.60
N THR A 32 -3.28 3.15 4.20
CA THR A 32 -2.26 3.99 3.55
C THR A 32 -1.71 3.25 2.35
N VAL A 33 -1.44 3.96 1.25
CA VAL A 33 -0.87 3.43 0.01
C VAL A 33 0.55 3.96 -0.16
N MET A 34 1.46 3.04 -0.43
CA MET A 34 2.87 3.33 -0.67
C MET A 34 3.33 2.80 -2.02
N VAL A 35 4.22 3.55 -2.68
CA VAL A 35 4.86 3.15 -3.93
C VAL A 35 6.36 3.46 -3.80
N ASN A 36 7.21 2.47 -4.10
CA ASN A 36 8.68 2.60 -4.01
C ASN A 36 9.21 3.14 -2.66
N GLY A 37 8.53 2.81 -1.55
CA GLY A 37 8.92 3.24 -0.21
C GLY A 37 8.41 4.63 0.20
N GLU A 38 7.66 5.32 -0.66
CA GLU A 38 7.05 6.62 -0.35
C GLU A 38 5.53 6.50 -0.16
N ILE A 39 4.98 7.24 0.81
CA ILE A 39 3.53 7.36 1.00
C ILE A 39 2.96 8.26 -0.09
N VAL A 40 2.07 7.71 -0.92
CA VAL A 40 1.41 8.44 -2.00
C VAL A 40 -0.04 8.82 -1.65
N PHE A 41 -0.70 8.04 -0.80
CA PHE A 41 -2.04 8.35 -0.29
C PHE A 41 -2.22 7.89 1.15
N GLU A 42 -2.85 8.74 1.96
CA GLU A 42 -3.37 8.38 3.27
C GLU A 42 -4.91 8.31 3.21
N GLY A 43 -5.49 7.31 3.88
CA GLY A 43 -6.92 7.05 3.86
C GLY A 43 -7.40 6.24 2.65
N ARG A 44 -8.71 5.99 2.63
CA ARG A 44 -9.33 5.18 1.56
C ARG A 44 -9.33 5.98 0.26
N ILE A 45 -8.62 5.48 -0.74
CA ILE A 45 -8.60 6.08 -2.08
C ILE A 45 -9.84 5.74 -2.90
N ASN A 46 -10.19 6.60 -3.85
CA ASN A 46 -11.23 6.37 -4.83
C ASN A 46 -10.67 5.73 -6.13
N GLN A 47 -11.56 5.37 -7.06
CA GLN A 47 -11.18 4.72 -8.32
C GLN A 47 -10.25 5.58 -9.20
N ALA A 48 -10.46 6.89 -9.24
CA ALA A 48 -9.63 7.80 -10.03
C ALA A 48 -8.21 7.88 -9.47
N GLN A 49 -8.06 7.93 -8.15
CA GLN A 49 -6.76 7.88 -7.47
C GLN A 49 -6.07 6.53 -7.66
N ALA A 50 -6.82 5.42 -7.60
CA ALA A 50 -6.28 4.08 -7.84
C ALA A 50 -5.73 3.92 -9.27
N ALA A 51 -6.37 4.55 -10.26
CA ALA A 51 -5.90 4.53 -11.65
C ALA A 51 -4.49 5.14 -11.81
N LEU A 52 -4.17 6.19 -11.03
CA LEU A 52 -2.85 6.83 -11.05
C LEU A 52 -1.71 5.87 -10.65
N LEU A 53 -2.00 4.84 -9.86
CA LEU A 53 -1.02 3.83 -9.42
C LEU A 53 -0.66 2.82 -10.52
N THR A 54 -1.49 2.72 -11.56
CA THR A 54 -1.34 1.73 -12.64
C THR A 54 -0.66 2.29 -13.89
N SER A 55 -0.42 3.60 -13.93
CA SER A 55 0.33 4.27 -14.99
C SER A 55 1.84 4.06 -14.76
N THR A 56 2.43 3.09 -15.46
CA THR A 56 3.89 2.91 -15.52
C THR A 56 4.56 4.16 -16.12
N PRO A 57 5.62 4.71 -15.51
CA PRO A 57 6.51 5.62 -16.23
C PRO A 57 7.18 4.84 -17.37
N SER A 58 7.01 5.35 -18.59
CA SER A 58 7.64 4.86 -19.82
C SER A 58 9.15 5.04 -19.81
#